data_AF-A0A8T4J6C6-F1
#
_entry.id   AF-A0A8T4J6C6-F1
#
_cell.length_a   1.000
_cell.length_b   1.000
_cell.length_c   1.000
_cell.angle_alpha   90.00
_cell.angle_beta   90.00
_cell.angle_gamma   90.00
#
_symmetry.space_group_name_H-M   'P 1'
#
loop_
_entity.id
_entity.type
_entity.pdbx_description
1 polymer ?
#
loop_
_entity_poly.entity_id
_entity_poly.type
_entity_poly.pdbx_seq_one_letter_code
_entity_poly.pdbx_strand_id
1 'polypeptide(L)'
;MKVHGYHHRTVADVPVDGRQVVVRLRVRRLVCPVLGCVRQNFREQVPGLLERHQRRTVRLAGQIAEVARELCGRAAVRLAGLLAVLASRSTVLRWLWRLPVPEA
;
A
#
# COMPACT_ATOMS: atom_id res chain seq x y z
N MET A 1 -8.24 -9.06 -23.65
CA MET A 1 -7.63 -7.85 -23.04
C MET A 1 -6.25 -7.64 -23.63
N LYS A 2 -5.83 -6.40 -23.94
CA LYS A 2 -4.56 -6.14 -24.65
C LYS A 2 -3.63 -5.25 -23.84
N VAL A 3 -2.32 -5.53 -23.85
CA VAL A 3 -1.30 -4.62 -23.29
C VAL A 3 -1.09 -3.47 -24.28
N HIS A 4 -1.28 -2.23 -23.82
CA HIS A 4 -1.05 -1.02 -24.64
C HIS A 4 0.13 -0.18 -24.13
N GLY A 5 0.77 -0.59 -23.04
CA GLY A 5 1.97 0.05 -22.54
C GLY A 5 2.34 -0.43 -21.15
N TYR A 6 3.29 0.28 -20.54
CA TYR A 6 3.77 0.01 -19.19
C TYR A 6 3.76 1.29 -18.36
N HIS A 7 3.70 1.14 -17.05
CA HIS A 7 3.81 2.24 -16.10
C HIS A 7 4.69 1.83 -14.92
N HIS A 8 5.54 2.74 -14.45
CA HIS A 8 6.34 2.50 -13.27
C HIS A 8 5.62 3.00 -12.01
N ARG A 9 5.60 2.18 -10.97
CA ARG A 9 5.15 2.56 -9.63
C ARG A 9 6.28 2.37 -8.64
N THR A 10 6.49 3.38 -7.80
CA THR A 10 7.40 3.30 -6.66
C THR A 10 6.57 3.29 -5.39
N VAL A 11 6.80 2.31 -4.53
CA VAL A 11 6.09 2.13 -3.27
C VAL A 11 7.07 1.87 -2.14
N ALA A 12 6.75 2.37 -0.95
CA ALA A 12 7.53 2.06 0.24
C ALA A 12 7.24 0.63 0.70
N ASP A 13 8.26 -0.03 1.23
CA ASP A 13 8.20 -1.39 1.69
C ASP A 13 8.80 -1.51 3.10
N VAL A 14 8.68 -2.68 3.72
CA VAL A 14 9.19 -2.89 5.08
C VAL A 14 10.68 -2.59 5.12
N PRO A 15 11.13 -1.74 6.06
CA PRO A 15 12.54 -1.43 6.23
C PRO A 15 13.38 -2.67 6.50
N VAL A 16 14.64 -2.59 6.09
CA VAL A 16 15.65 -3.64 6.31
C VAL A 16 16.84 -2.96 6.97
N ASP A 17 17.29 -3.51 8.09
CA ASP A 17 18.47 -3.00 8.82
C ASP A 17 18.36 -1.50 9.14
N GLY A 18 17.18 -1.07 9.61
CA GLY A 18 16.90 0.34 9.92
C GLY A 18 16.87 1.28 8.70
N ARG A 19 16.92 0.75 7.47
CA ARG A 19 16.90 1.53 6.23
C ARG A 19 15.58 1.38 5.50
N GLN A 20 15.11 2.48 4.93
CA GLN A 20 13.91 2.49 4.12
C GLN A 20 14.12 1.68 2.84
N VAL A 21 13.14 0.83 2.52
CA VAL A 21 13.13 0.07 1.27
C VAL A 21 12.04 0.62 0.36
N VAL A 22 12.38 0.73 -0.92
CA VAL A 22 11.44 1.09 -1.98
C VAL A 22 11.40 0.00 -3.03
N VAL A 23 10.19 -0.38 -3.43
CA VAL A 23 9.96 -1.33 -4.52
C VAL A 23 9.55 -0.54 -5.75
N ARG A 24 10.30 -0.73 -6.85
CA ARG A 24 10.01 -0.16 -8.17
C ARG A 24 9.42 -1.23 -9.06
N LEU A 25 8.18 -1.04 -9.48
CA LEU A 25 7.43 -2.01 -10.26
C LEU A 25 7.11 -1.46 -11.63
N ARG A 26 7.34 -2.27 -12.67
CA ARG A 26 6.85 -2.01 -14.01
C ARG A 26 5.58 -2.82 -14.22
N VAL A 27 4.42 -2.16 -14.16
CA VAL A 27 3.10 -2.80 -14.32
C VAL A 27 2.55 -2.57 -15.73
N ARG A 28 1.78 -3.54 -16.23
CA ARG A 28 1.14 -3.43 -17.55
C ARG A 28 0.00 -2.39 -17.50
N ARG A 29 -0.09 -1.58 -18.55
CA ARG A 29 -1.29 -0.82 -18.88
C ARG A 29 -2.10 -1.62 -19.89
N LEU A 30 -3.34 -1.91 -19.51
CA LEU A 30 -4.24 -2.84 -20.17
C LEU A 30 -5.41 -2.05 -20.75
N VAL A 31 -5.81 -2.42 -21.96
CA VAL A 31 -6.99 -1.87 -22.64
C VAL A 31 -8.02 -2.97 -22.89
N CYS A 32 -9.28 -2.66 -22.60
CA CYS A 32 -10.43 -3.48 -23.01
C CYS A 32 -10.74 -3.18 -24.48
N PRO A 33 -10.74 -4.18 -25.38
CA PRO A 33 -10.99 -3.96 -26.80
C PRO A 33 -12.47 -3.74 -27.14
N VAL A 34 -13.39 -3.98 -26.19
CA VAL A 34 -14.84 -3.90 -26.44
C VAL A 34 -15.28 -2.42 -26.46
N LEU A 35 -15.80 -1.99 -27.62
CA LEU A 35 -16.45 -0.70 -27.79
C LEU A 35 -17.72 -0.67 -26.91
N GLY A 36 -17.80 0.28 -25.97
CA GLY A 36 -18.87 0.33 -24.96
C GLY A 36 -18.47 -0.15 -23.56
N CYS A 37 -17.26 -0.66 -23.36
CA CYS A 37 -16.79 -0.99 -22.02
C CYS A 37 -16.65 0.28 -21.14
N VAL A 38 -17.31 0.28 -19.97
CA VAL A 38 -17.29 1.39 -18.99
C VAL A 38 -15.86 1.76 -18.56
N ARG A 39 -14.95 0.78 -18.55
CA ARG A 39 -13.55 0.99 -18.16
C ARG A 39 -12.59 0.46 -19.20
N GLN A 40 -12.32 1.28 -20.20
CA GLN A 40 -11.41 0.91 -21.29
C GLN A 40 -9.96 0.79 -20.85
N ASN A 41 -9.47 1.65 -19.95
CA ASN A 41 -8.07 1.67 -19.54
C ASN A 41 -7.90 1.32 -18.06
N PHE A 42 -7.00 0.38 -17.78
CA PHE A 42 -6.64 0.04 -16.42
C PHE A 42 -5.21 -0.47 -16.31
N ARG A 43 -4.74 -0.54 -15.07
CA ARG A 43 -3.39 -1.00 -14.75
C ARG A 43 -3.52 -2.37 -14.13
N GLU A 44 -2.58 -3.24 -14.48
CA GLU A 44 -2.37 -4.50 -13.79
C GLU A 44 -2.28 -4.26 -12.28
N GLN A 45 -3.01 -5.07 -11.53
CA GLN A 45 -2.86 -5.18 -10.08
C GLN A 45 -1.90 -6.33 -9.82
N VAL A 46 -0.99 -6.16 -8.86
CA VAL A 46 -0.06 -7.21 -8.45
C VAL A 46 -0.58 -7.74 -7.12
N PRO A 47 -1.36 -8.84 -7.11
CA PRO A 47 -2.01 -9.34 -5.91
C PRO A 47 -0.99 -9.61 -4.81
N GLY A 48 -1.36 -9.33 -3.55
CA GLY A 48 -0.49 -9.53 -2.39
C GLY A 48 0.66 -8.52 -2.26
N LEU A 49 1.05 -7.83 -3.34
CA LEU A 49 2.08 -6.79 -3.28
C LEU A 49 1.48 -5.39 -3.19
N LEU A 50 0.50 -5.07 -4.05
CA LEU A 50 -0.12 -3.75 -4.12
C LEU A 50 -1.60 -3.79 -4.49
N GLU A 51 -2.40 -3.12 -3.67
CA GLU A 51 -3.76 -2.75 -4.05
C GLU A 51 -3.81 -1.41 -4.81
N ARG A 52 -4.99 -1.16 -5.39
CA ARG A 52 -5.27 0.08 -6.13
C ARG A 52 -4.98 1.32 -5.27
N HIS A 53 -4.25 2.28 -5.85
CA HIS A 53 -3.83 3.55 -5.23
C HIS A 53 -2.91 3.44 -4.01
N GLN A 54 -2.50 2.24 -3.57
CA GLN A 54 -1.53 2.13 -2.47
C GLN A 54 -0.17 2.70 -2.88
N ARG A 55 0.48 3.35 -1.91
CA ARG A 55 1.86 3.87 -1.98
C ARG A 55 2.82 3.07 -1.08
N ARG A 56 2.31 2.01 -0.45
CA ARG A 56 3.02 1.09 0.44
C ARG A 56 2.66 -0.33 0.00
N THR A 57 3.55 -1.28 0.22
CA THR A 57 3.23 -2.69 0.04
C THR A 57 2.15 -3.12 1.04
N VAL A 58 1.39 -4.16 0.68
CA VAL A 58 0.35 -4.73 1.57
C VAL A 58 0.95 -5.13 2.93
N ARG A 59 2.13 -5.74 2.92
CA ARG A 59 2.85 -6.11 4.14
C ARG A 59 3.22 -4.91 5.04
N LEU A 60 3.75 -3.83 4.46
CA LEU A 60 4.06 -2.61 5.23
C LEU A 60 2.79 -1.95 5.78
N ALA A 61 1.73 -1.92 4.98
CA ALA A 61 0.43 -1.42 5.42
C ALA A 61 -0.13 -2.22 6.61
N GLY A 62 -0.02 -3.57 6.55
CA GLY A 62 -0.40 -4.45 7.65
C GLY A 62 0.39 -4.17 8.93
N GLN A 63 1.72 -4.06 8.85
CA GLN A 63 2.54 -3.72 10.02
C GLN A 63 2.18 -2.37 10.64
N ILE A 64 1.89 -1.35 9.82
CA ILE A 64 1.41 -0.05 10.32
C ILE A 64 0.06 -0.21 11.04
N ALA A 65 -0.83 -1.04 10.51
CA ALA A 65 -2.14 -1.28 11.12
C ALA A 65 -2.01 -1.99 12.48
N GLU A 66 -1.17 -3.02 12.58
CA GLU A 66 -0.89 -3.72 13.84
C GLU A 66 -0.29 -2.76 14.90
N VAL A 67 0.73 -1.98 14.52
CA VAL A 67 1.32 -0.97 15.41
C VAL A 67 0.27 0.07 15.84
N ALA A 68 -0.63 0.45 14.92
CA ALA A 68 -1.71 1.36 15.23
C ALA A 68 -2.72 0.76 16.21
N ARG A 69 -3.02 -0.55 16.09
CA ARG A 69 -3.91 -1.28 17.00
C ARG A 69 -3.38 -1.27 18.43
N GLU A 70 -2.09 -1.57 18.60
CA GLU A 70 -1.47 -1.69 19.93
C GLU A 70 -1.25 -0.32 20.61
N LEU A 71 -0.76 0.68 19.87
CA LEU A 71 -0.27 1.93 20.48
C LEU A 71 -1.15 3.15 20.21
N CYS A 72 -1.91 3.14 19.11
CA CYS A 72 -2.71 4.25 18.62
C CYS A 72 -1.94 5.61 18.46
N GLY A 73 -2.57 6.55 17.75
CA GLY A 73 -2.19 7.96 17.76
C GLY A 73 -0.69 8.27 17.55
N ARG A 74 -0.09 9.04 18.48
CA ARG A 74 1.31 9.49 18.39
C ARG A 74 2.31 8.43 18.85
N ALA A 75 1.93 7.50 19.73
CA ALA A 75 2.82 6.44 20.19
C ALA A 75 3.17 5.49 19.03
N ALA A 76 2.16 5.11 18.23
CA ALA A 76 2.35 4.36 16.99
C ALA A 76 3.27 5.08 15.99
N VAL A 77 3.17 6.41 15.86
CA VAL A 77 4.05 7.20 14.98
C VAL A 77 5.51 7.15 15.46
N ARG A 78 5.75 7.28 16.78
CA ARG A 78 7.10 7.21 17.35
C ARG A 78 7.72 5.83 17.13
N LEU A 79 6.98 4.76 17.41
CA LEU A 79 7.46 3.40 17.18
C LEU A 79 7.74 3.14 15.68
N ALA A 80 6.84 3.56 14.79
CA ALA A 80 7.06 3.45 13.35
C ALA A 80 8.36 4.16 12.93
N GLY A 81 8.65 5.34 13.48
CA GLY A 81 9.90 6.06 13.24
C GLY A 81 11.14 5.28 13.68
N LEU A 82 11.12 4.64 14.85
CA LEU A 82 12.20 3.76 15.34
C LEU A 82 12.42 2.55 14.43
N LEU A 83 11.35 2.07 13.79
CA LEU A 83 11.39 0.98 12.80
C LEU A 83 11.71 1.47 11.37
N ALA A 84 12.17 2.72 11.20
CA ALA A 84 12.45 3.37 9.91
C ALA A 84 11.25 3.48 8.95
N VAL A 85 10.02 3.41 9.49
CA VAL A 85 8.77 3.61 8.76
C VAL A 85 8.30 5.05 8.90
N LEU A 86 8.28 5.79 7.79
CA LEU A 86 7.71 7.14 7.76
C LEU A 86 6.18 7.07 7.62
N ALA A 87 5.48 7.38 8.70
CA ALA A 87 4.03 7.49 8.73
C ALA A 87 3.58 8.70 9.58
N SER A 88 2.61 9.45 9.09
CA SER A 88 1.96 10.50 9.89
C SER A 88 0.89 9.91 10.81
N ARG A 89 0.50 10.65 11.86
CA ARG A 89 -0.64 10.29 12.73
C ARG A 89 -1.89 9.97 11.91
N SER A 90 -2.22 10.78 10.91
CA SER A 90 -3.38 10.56 10.05
C SER A 90 -3.25 9.28 9.21
N THR A 91 -2.03 8.90 8.83
CA THR A 91 -1.77 7.62 8.12
C THR A 91 -2.01 6.44 9.03
N VAL A 92 -1.47 6.48 10.26
CA VAL A 92 -1.66 5.45 11.29
C VAL A 92 -3.15 5.28 11.60
N LEU A 93 -3.87 6.37 11.89
CA LEU A 93 -5.30 6.31 12.17
C LEU A 93 -6.10 5.73 11.00
N ARG A 94 -5.79 6.12 9.75
CA ARG A 94 -6.47 5.57 8.57
C ARG A 94 -6.32 4.05 8.46
N TRP A 95 -5.18 3.50 8.88
CA TRP A 95 -4.97 2.05 8.86
C TRP A 95 -5.66 1.35 10.03
N LEU A 96 -5.65 1.96 11.21
CA LEU A 96 -6.44 1.49 12.35
C LEU A 96 -7.92 1.34 12.00
N TRP A 97 -8.51 2.36 11.37
CA TRP A 97 -9.91 2.35 10.92
C TRP A 97 -10.24 1.32 9.83
N ARG A 98 -9.22 0.68 9.23
CA ARG A 98 -9.40 -0.36 8.21
C ARG A 98 -9.34 -1.77 8.79
N LEU A 99 -8.94 -1.92 10.05
CA LEU A 99 -8.94 -3.22 10.71
C LEU A 99 -10.37 -3.65 11.01
N PRO A 100 -10.64 -4.97 10.99
CA PRO A 100 -11.91 -5.48 11.49
C PRO A 100 -12.07 -5.12 12.97
N VAL A 101 -13.31 -4.88 13.38
CA VAL A 101 -13.63 -4.70 14.80
C VAL A 101 -13.32 -6.04 15.49
N PRO A 102 -12.57 -6.05 16.61
CA PRO A 102 -12.29 -7.28 17.35
C PRO A 102 -13.59 -7.97 17.75
N GLU A 103 -13.64 -9.29 17.59
CA GLU A 103 -14.69 -10.10 18.20
C GLU A 103 -14.41 -10.17 19.71
N ALA A 104 -15.46 -9.98 20.51
CA ALA A 104 -15.38 -9.88 21.98
C ALA A 104 -15.21 -11.24 22.66
#